data_AF-A0A7C3D276-F1
#
_entry.id   AF-A0A7C3D276-F1
#
_cell.length_a   1.000
_cell.length_b   1.000
_cell.length_c   1.000
_cell.angle_alpha   90.00
_cell.angle_beta   90.00
_cell.angle_gamma   90.00
#
_symmetry.space_group_name_H-M   'P 1'
#
loop_
_entity.id
_entity.type
_entity.pdbx_description
1 polymer ?
#
loop_
_entity_poly.entity_id
_entity_poly.type
_entity_poly.pdbx_seq_one_letter_code
_entity_poly.pdbx_strand_id
1 'polypeptide(L)' 'MDAKSLQTLEFPQVLARLARHTTFSAGWELALALTPSPFADEVEARLQETAEARYLLDEKGG' A
#
# COMPACT_ATOMS: atom_id res chain seq x y z
N MET A 1 -1.99 -2.36 16.20
CA MET A 1 -0.84 -1.45 16.27
C MET A 1 -1.25 -0.17 16.98
N ASP A 2 -0.30 0.52 17.61
CA ASP A 2 -0.53 1.80 18.31
C ASP A 2 -0.52 2.99 17.33
N ALA A 3 -1.54 3.85 17.41
CA ALA A 3 -1.69 5.01 16.54
C ALA A 3 -0.55 6.05 16.71
N LYS A 4 0.02 6.15 17.91
CA LYS A 4 1.15 7.04 18.21
C LYS A 4 2.40 6.61 17.46
N SER A 5 2.66 5.30 17.40
CA SER A 5 3.80 4.75 16.66
C SER A 5 3.69 5.06 15.16
N LEU A 6 2.50 4.95 14.58
CA LEU A 6 2.28 5.26 13.16
C LEU A 6 2.49 6.74 12.84
N GLN A 7 2.11 7.64 13.76
CA GLN A 7 2.40 9.07 13.59
C GLN A 7 3.90 9.36 13.69
N THR A 8 4.60 8.77 14.65
CA THR A 8 6.06 8.93 14.81
C THR A 8 6.83 8.41 13.59
N LEU A 9 6.34 7.33 12.97
CA LEU A 9 6.91 6.76 11.75
C LEU A 9 6.47 7.49 10.46
N GLU A 10 5.75 8.61 10.59
CA GLU A 10 5.23 9.39 9.47
C GLU A 10 4.39 8.56 8.47
N PHE A 11 3.77 7.48 8.95
CA PHE A 11 2.98 6.57 8.12
C PHE A 11 1.88 7.27 7.32
N PRO A 12 1.14 8.27 7.86
CA PRO A 12 0.17 9.03 7.07
C PRO A 12 0.78 9.74 5.84
N GLN A 13 2.03 10.19 5.92
CA GLN A 13 2.72 10.83 4.78
C GLN A 13 3.07 9.80 3.70
N VAL A 14 3.44 8.58 4.12
CA VAL A 14 3.67 7.45 3.21
C VAL A 14 2.38 7.10 2.47
N LEU A 15 1.25 7.00 3.17
CA LEU A 15 -0.05 6.76 2.54
C LEU A 15 -0.45 7.88 1.57
N ALA A 16 -0.23 9.14 1.95
CA ALA A 16 -0.50 10.28 1.07
C ALA A 16 0.37 10.25 -0.20
N ARG A 17 1.62 9.81 -0.09
CA ARG A 17 2.49 9.60 -1.26
C ARG A 17 1.99 8.45 -2.13
N LEU A 18 1.57 7.34 -1.53
CA LEU A 18 1.00 6.19 -2.24
C LEU A 18 -0.27 6.57 -3.00
N ALA A 19 -1.20 7.28 -2.35
CA ALA A 19 -2.47 7.69 -2.95
C ALA A 19 -2.27 8.52 -4.24
N ARG A 20 -1.22 9.35 -4.30
CA ARG A 20 -0.85 10.13 -5.50
C ARG A 20 -0.46 9.29 -6.71
N HIS A 21 -0.08 8.03 -6.52
CA HIS A 21 0.25 7.12 -7.62
C HIS A 21 -0.97 6.34 -8.15
N THR A 22 -2.16 6.54 -7.57
CA THR A 22 -3.38 5.88 -8.02
C THR A 22 -4.05 6.67 -9.15
N THR A 23 -4.60 5.95 -10.14
CA THR A 23 -5.17 6.56 -11.36
C THR A 23 -6.64 6.99 -11.19
N PHE A 24 -7.32 6.58 -10.12
CA PHE A 24 -8.75 6.84 -9.90
C PHE A 24 -9.08 7.04 -8.42
N SER A 25 -10.20 7.74 -8.16
CA SER A 25 -10.61 8.20 -6.82
C SER A 25 -10.79 7.06 -5.80
N ALA A 26 -11.39 5.95 -6.20
CA ALA A 26 -11.54 4.81 -5.28
C ALA A 26 -10.19 4.18 -4.91
N GLY A 27 -9.21 4.16 -5.82
CA GLY A 27 -7.83 3.74 -5.51
C GLY A 27 -7.17 4.67 -4.49
N TRP A 28 -7.39 5.98 -4.63
CA TRP A 28 -6.89 6.98 -3.69
C TRP A 28 -7.43 6.76 -2.27
N GLU A 29 -8.75 6.55 -2.14
CA GLU A 29 -9.41 6.30 -0.86
C GLU A 29 -8.90 5.00 -0.22
N LEU A 30 -8.74 3.93 -1.01
CA LEU A 30 -8.17 2.66 -0.54
C LEU A 30 -6.72 2.81 -0.06
N ALA A 31 -5.90 3.59 -0.76
CA ALA A 31 -4.53 3.86 -0.36
C ALA A 31 -4.45 4.61 0.98
N LEU A 32 -5.36 5.57 1.23
CA LEU A 32 -5.42 6.29 2.50
C LEU A 32 -6.00 5.46 3.65
N ALA A 33 -6.86 4.49 3.36
CA ALA A 33 -7.46 3.60 4.35
C ALA A 33 -6.56 2.42 4.74
N LEU A 34 -5.39 2.26 4.10
CA LEU A 34 -4.51 1.12 4.31
C LEU A 34 -3.96 1.11 5.75
N THR A 35 -4.15 0.00 6.44
CA THR A 35 -3.61 -0.23 7.78
C THR A 35 -2.60 -1.37 7.79
N PRO A 36 -1.53 -1.28 8.61
CA PRO A 36 -0.60 -2.39 8.79
C PRO A 36 -1.30 -3.58 9.44
N SER A 37 -1.09 -4.78 8.90
CA SER A 37 -1.58 -6.01 9.49
C SER A 37 -0.52 -6.68 10.38
N PRO A 38 -0.89 -7.22 11.55
CA PRO A 38 -0.01 -8.05 12.37
C PRO A 38 0.03 -9.53 11.93
N PHE A 39 -0.80 -9.93 10.96
CA PHE A 39 -0.93 -11.31 10.51
C PHE A 39 0.03 -11.57 9.35
N ALA A 40 0.97 -12.51 9.55
CA ALA A 40 2.05 -12.75 8.60
C ALA A 40 1.56 -13.29 7.24
N ASP A 41 0.55 -14.15 7.27
CA ASP A 41 -0.12 -14.73 6.09
C ASP A 41 -0.82 -13.64 5.26
N GLU A 42 -1.51 -12.70 5.92
CA GLU A 42 -2.15 -11.57 5.24
C GLU A 42 -1.10 -10.64 4.59
N VAL A 43 0.00 -10.37 5.30
CA VAL A 43 1.09 -9.55 4.79
C VAL A 43 1.76 -10.22 3.58
N GLU A 44 2.05 -11.52 3.68
CA GLU A 44 2.66 -12.29 2.60
C GLU A 44 1.77 -12.29 1.35
N ALA A 45 0.47 -12.55 1.50
CA ALA A 45 -0.48 -12.54 0.39
C ALA A 45 -0.53 -11.17 -0.31
N ARG A 46 -0.62 -10.07 0.44
CA ARG A 46 -0.66 -8.71 -0.12
C ARG A 46 0.64 -8.33 -0.84
N LEU A 47 1.79 -8.74 -0.29
CA LEU A 47 3.09 -8.51 -0.90
C LEU A 47 3.24 -9.30 -2.21
N GLN A 48 2.79 -10.56 -2.21
CA GLN A 48 2.82 -11.39 -3.40
C GLN A 48 1.93 -10.81 -4.51
N GLU A 49 0.69 -10.41 -4.20
CA GLU A 49 -0.19 -9.74 -5.17
C GLU A 49 0.46 -8.49 -5.78
N THR A 50 1.12 -7.68 -4.94
CA THR A 50 1.83 -6.47 -5.40
C THR A 50 3.02 -6.82 -6.31
N ALA A 51 3.76 -7.89 -5.98
CA ALA A 51 4.89 -8.35 -6.78
C ALA A 51 4.44 -8.87 -8.15
N GLU A 52 3.36 -9.64 -8.20
CA GLU A 52 2.76 -10.12 -9.44
C GLU A 52 2.26 -8.95 -10.31
N ALA A 53 1.59 -7.96 -9.71
CA ALA A 53 1.16 -6.75 -10.42
C ALA A 53 2.34 -5.96 -10.97
N ARG A 54 3.43 -5.80 -10.20
CA ARG A 54 4.67 -5.16 -10.67
C ARG A 54 5.28 -5.90 -11.85
N TYR A 55 5.39 -7.23 -11.74
CA TYR A 55 5.92 -8.07 -12.80
C TYR A 55 5.13 -7.92 -14.10
N LEU A 56 3.80 -7.91 -14.03
CA LEU A 56 2.93 -7.69 -15.18
C LEU A 56 3.10 -6.29 -15.80
N LEU A 57 3.35 -5.26 -15.00
CA LEU A 57 3.64 -3.91 -15.50
C LEU A 57 5.00 -3.88 -16.23
N ASP A 58 6.01 -4.53 -15.67
CA ASP A 58 7.35 -4.58 -16.26
C ASP A 58 7.36 -5.39 -17.57
N GLU A 59 6.65 -6.53 -17.63
CA GLU A 59 6.55 -7.36 -18.84
C GLU A 59 5.76 -6.69 -19.98
N LYS A 60 4.74 -5.87 -19.65
CA LYS A 60 3.91 -5.21 -20.66
C LYS A 60 4.49 -3.91 -21.20
N GLY A 61 5.68 -3.52 -20.74
CA GLY A 61 6.37 -2.29 -21.14
C GLY A 61 5.74 -1.07 -20.46
N GLY A 62 6.44 -0.56 -19.44
CA GLY A 62 6.11 0.70 -18.77
C GLY A 62 6.31 1.93 -19.66
#